data_AF-A0A5D0R4Y3-F1
#
_entry.id   AF-A0A5D0R4Y3-F1
#
_cell.length_a   1.000
_cell.length_b   1.000
_cell.length_c   1.000
_cell.angle_alpha   90.00
_cell.angle_beta   90.00
_cell.angle_gamma   90.00
#
_symmetry.space_group_name_H-M   'P 1'
#
loop_
_entity.id
_entity.type
_entity.pdbx_description
1 polymer ?
#
loop_
_entity_poly.entity_id
_entity_poly.type
_entity_poly.pdbx_seq_one_letter_code
_entity_poly.pdbx_strand_id
1 'polypeptide(L)'
;MAKKQTIKNNDPSINFRLSNKLKGIIESKAQEKNITTSAYVRDLLERVHNGDYCHSEQVKETINSFLFSKEFMQLMIWIYSKQKNREMTEDAAKLDSYLKTLKRVDGHLPDNLVKEFDKVLNDILMVRASNSIYSKKFEFLNTSDNAKRFNLELIESFLLNDWTLDKFLRVSGNGLIEVPKISSSLFEKLSKDSE
;
A
#
# COMPACT_ATOMS: atom_id res chain seq x y z
N MET A 1 4.91 25.74 -5.62
CA MET A 1 5.71 25.77 -4.37
C MET A 1 5.62 27.15 -3.75
N ALA A 2 4.82 27.34 -2.70
CA ALA A 2 4.74 28.63 -2.01
C ALA A 2 6.02 28.84 -1.19
N LYS A 3 6.68 29.99 -1.38
CA LYS A 3 7.88 30.36 -0.60
C LYS A 3 7.49 30.51 0.87
N LYS A 4 8.10 29.70 1.75
CA LYS A 4 7.94 29.79 3.21
C LYS A 4 8.40 31.17 3.68
N GLN A 5 7.47 32.02 4.12
CA GLN A 5 7.79 33.34 4.68
C GLN A 5 8.47 33.18 6.05
N THR A 6 9.49 33.98 6.30
CA THR A 6 10.21 34.01 7.58
C THR A 6 9.33 34.70 8.63
N ILE A 7 9.07 34.00 9.74
CA ILE A 7 8.25 34.48 10.88
C ILE A 7 8.85 35.78 11.41
N LYS A 8 8.02 36.82 11.56
CA LYS A 8 8.42 38.12 12.13
C LYS A 8 7.87 38.24 13.55
N ASN A 9 8.53 39.01 14.41
CA ASN A 9 8.10 39.24 15.81
C ASN A 9 6.68 39.83 15.98
N ASN A 10 6.03 40.27 14.90
CA ASN A 10 4.66 40.78 14.90
C ASN A 10 3.59 39.72 14.58
N ASP A 11 3.97 38.46 14.40
CA ASP A 11 3.00 37.40 14.12
C ASP A 11 2.14 37.12 15.37
N PRO A 12 0.82 36.91 15.21
CA PRO A 12 -0.09 36.69 16.32
C PRO A 12 0.29 35.41 17.10
N SER A 13 0.51 35.57 18.40
CA SER A 13 0.86 34.46 19.31
C SER A 13 -0.36 33.92 20.05
N ILE A 14 -0.46 32.59 20.15
CA ILE A 14 -1.48 31.91 20.94
C ILE A 14 -0.79 31.06 22.02
N ASN A 15 -1.23 31.20 23.27
CA ASN A 15 -0.73 30.41 24.39
C ASN A 15 -1.63 29.19 24.64
N PHE A 16 -1.08 27.98 24.49
CA PHE A 16 -1.80 26.74 24.77
C PHE A 16 -1.57 26.28 26.21
N ARG A 17 -2.65 25.94 26.92
CA ARG A 17 -2.58 25.19 28.19
C ARG A 17 -2.75 23.71 27.89
N LEU A 18 -1.74 22.92 28.20
CA LEU A 18 -1.69 21.49 27.91
C LEU A 18 -1.38 20.72 29.19
N SER A 19 -1.85 19.48 29.30
CA SER A 19 -1.39 18.59 30.36
C SER A 19 0.09 18.24 30.15
N ASN A 20 0.81 17.94 31.22
CA ASN A 20 2.22 17.52 31.14
C ASN A 20 2.40 16.29 30.25
N LYS A 21 1.44 15.36 30.28
CA LYS A 21 1.43 14.18 29.41
C LYS A 21 1.35 14.57 27.93
N LEU A 22 0.42 15.45 27.56
CA LEU A 22 0.26 15.87 26.17
C LEU A 22 1.45 16.69 25.69
N LYS A 23 1.99 17.57 26.54
CA LYS A 23 3.22 18.32 26.25
C LYS A 23 4.38 17.37 25.93
N GLY A 24 4.61 16.35 26.75
CA GLY A 24 5.67 15.37 26.51
C GLY A 24 5.51 14.60 25.19
N ILE A 25 4.27 14.24 24.82
CA ILE A 25 4.00 13.58 23.53
C ILE A 25 4.35 14.49 22.34
N ILE A 26 3.98 15.78 22.42
CA ILE A 26 4.24 16.75 21.35
C ILE A 26 5.75 16.97 21.22
N GLU A 27 6.48 17.10 22.34
CA GLU A 27 7.94 17.28 22.33
C GLU A 27 8.66 16.07 21.74
N SER A 28 8.27 14.84 22.12
CA SER A 28 8.81 13.60 21.53
C SER A 28 8.61 13.56 20.02
N LYS A 29 7.37 13.82 19.55
CA LYS A 29 7.06 13.80 18.11
C LYS A 29 7.76 14.91 17.32
N ALA A 30 7.98 16.07 17.93
CA ALA A 30 8.75 17.15 17.32
C ALA A 30 10.22 16.75 17.18
N GLN A 31 10.79 16.10 18.20
CA GLN A 31 12.16 15.59 18.19
C GLN A 31 12.36 14.48 17.15
N GLU A 32 11.43 13.52 17.05
CA GLU A 32 11.43 12.47 16.01
C GLU A 32 11.46 13.05 14.59
N LYS A 33 10.80 14.19 14.38
CA LYS A 33 10.78 14.91 13.10
C LYS A 33 11.93 15.90 12.93
N ASN A 34 12.81 16.04 13.92
CA ASN A 34 13.90 16.99 13.96
C ASN A 34 13.46 18.45 13.67
N ILE A 35 12.34 18.87 14.28
CA ILE A 35 11.78 20.22 14.19
C ILE A 35 11.46 20.79 15.57
N THR A 36 11.26 22.11 15.67
CA THR A 36 10.86 22.74 16.93
C THR A 36 9.42 22.36 17.30
N THR A 37 9.12 22.31 18.61
CA THR A 37 7.76 22.07 19.13
C THR A 37 6.73 23.04 18.54
N SER A 38 7.10 24.31 18.37
CA SER A 38 6.23 25.32 17.77
C SER A 38 5.98 25.08 16.27
N ALA A 39 6.99 24.64 15.52
CA ALA A 39 6.83 24.27 14.13
C ALA A 39 5.95 23.02 13.98
N TYR A 40 6.15 22.02 14.85
CA TYR A 40 5.32 20.81 14.88
C TYR A 40 3.85 21.12 15.16
N VAL A 41 3.56 21.92 16.19
CA VAL A 41 2.18 22.29 16.54
C VAL A 41 1.52 23.09 15.42
N ARG A 42 2.26 24.01 14.78
CA ARG A 42 1.74 24.78 13.64
C ARG A 42 1.38 23.87 12.47
N ASP A 43 2.30 22.99 12.05
CA ASP A 43 2.07 22.00 10.98
C ASP A 43 0.87 21.10 11.30
N LEU A 44 0.78 20.62 12.55
CA LEU A 44 -0.35 19.81 12.99
C LEU A 44 -1.68 20.57 12.91
N LEU A 45 -1.72 21.81 13.37
CA LEU A 45 -2.94 22.64 13.33
C LEU A 45 -3.34 22.98 11.89
N GLU A 46 -2.37 23.30 11.03
CA GLU A 46 -2.60 23.51 9.59
C GLU A 46 -3.21 22.26 8.94
N ARG A 47 -2.63 21.09 9.21
CA ARG A 47 -3.11 19.79 8.72
C ARG A 47 -4.47 19.38 9.27
N VAL A 48 -4.80 19.75 10.50
CA VAL A 48 -6.12 19.49 11.07
C VAL A 48 -7.15 20.39 10.41
N HIS A 49 -6.83 21.67 10.23
CA HIS A 49 -7.75 22.64 9.63
C HIS A 49 -8.02 22.40 8.15
N ASN A 50 -7.01 21.98 7.39
CA ASN A 50 -7.17 21.70 5.95
C ASN A 50 -7.73 20.28 5.65
N GLY A 51 -7.93 19.45 6.68
CA GLY A 51 -8.47 18.09 6.57
C GLY A 51 -7.43 17.00 6.27
N ASP A 52 -6.19 17.36 5.95
CA ASP A 52 -5.13 16.40 5.58
C ASP A 52 -4.80 15.43 6.70
N TYR A 53 -4.89 15.87 7.96
CA TYR A 53 -4.66 15.00 9.11
C TYR A 53 -5.69 13.87 9.15
N CYS A 54 -6.99 14.20 9.02
CA CYS A 54 -8.07 13.21 9.05
C CYS A 54 -7.95 12.23 7.88
N HIS A 55 -7.68 12.75 6.67
CA HIS A 55 -7.46 11.91 5.50
C HIS A 55 -6.28 10.96 5.70
N SER A 56 -5.16 11.47 6.23
CA SER A 56 -3.96 10.65 6.45
C SER A 56 -4.19 9.49 7.40
N GLU A 57 -4.98 9.69 8.45
CA GLU A 57 -5.31 8.65 9.41
C GLU A 57 -6.31 7.64 8.82
N GLN A 58 -7.29 8.10 8.02
CA GLN A 58 -8.21 7.21 7.31
C GLN A 58 -7.49 6.30 6.31
N VAL A 59 -6.52 6.83 5.57
CA VAL A 59 -5.71 6.04 4.63
C VAL A 59 -4.91 4.96 5.37
N LYS A 60 -4.26 5.32 6.48
CA LYS A 60 -3.52 4.36 7.31
C LYS A 60 -4.43 3.26 7.85
N GLU A 61 -5.59 3.64 8.37
CA GLU A 61 -6.57 2.69 8.91
C GLU A 61 -7.07 1.74 7.82
N THR A 62 -7.31 2.26 6.61
CA THR A 62 -7.76 1.46 5.47
C THR A 62 -6.69 0.46 5.04
N ILE A 63 -5.43 0.89 4.94
CA ILE A 63 -4.29 0.03 4.60
C ILE A 63 -4.09 -1.04 5.67
N ASN A 64 -4.06 -0.66 6.95
CA ASN A 64 -3.91 -1.61 8.05
C ASN A 64 -5.07 -2.62 8.07
N SER A 65 -6.31 -2.14 7.94
CA SER A 65 -7.49 -3.01 7.90
C SER A 65 -7.41 -4.03 6.77
N PHE A 66 -6.84 -3.67 5.61
CA PHE A 66 -6.61 -4.62 4.51
C PHE A 66 -5.49 -5.61 4.83
N LEU A 67 -4.31 -5.14 5.26
CA LEU A 67 -3.15 -5.98 5.56
C LEU A 67 -3.44 -7.03 6.64
N PHE A 68 -4.24 -6.67 7.64
CA PHE A 68 -4.64 -7.56 8.73
C PHE A 68 -6.01 -8.23 8.47
N SER A 69 -6.58 -8.07 7.28
CA SER A 69 -7.82 -8.75 6.93
C SER A 69 -7.63 -10.26 6.83
N LYS A 70 -8.66 -11.01 7.18
CA LYS A 70 -8.68 -12.47 7.05
C LYS A 70 -8.42 -12.89 5.61
N GLU A 71 -9.01 -12.18 4.66
CA GLU A 71 -8.94 -12.46 3.23
C GLU A 71 -7.51 -12.33 2.70
N PHE A 72 -6.79 -11.27 3.10
CA PHE A 72 -5.39 -11.07 2.71
C PHE A 72 -4.48 -12.12 3.35
N MET A 73 -4.68 -12.42 4.64
CA MET A 73 -3.91 -13.47 5.32
C MET A 73 -4.12 -14.85 4.70
N GLN A 74 -5.37 -15.17 4.33
CA GLN A 74 -5.68 -16.42 3.62
C GLN A 74 -5.02 -16.49 2.24
N LEU A 75 -5.00 -15.38 1.50
CA LEU A 75 -4.29 -15.29 0.22
C LEU A 75 -2.79 -15.53 0.42
N MET A 76 -2.17 -14.89 1.42
CA MET A 76 -0.75 -15.07 1.71
C MET A 76 -0.41 -16.51 2.06
N ILE A 77 -1.14 -17.11 3.00
CA ILE A 77 -0.95 -18.52 3.38
C ILE A 77 -1.11 -19.44 2.17
N TRP A 78 -2.09 -19.15 1.30
CA TRP A 78 -2.30 -19.89 0.06
C TRP A 78 -1.10 -19.78 -0.89
N ILE A 79 -0.61 -18.56 -1.16
CA ILE A 79 0.61 -18.31 -1.97
C ILE A 79 1.77 -19.15 -1.42
N TYR A 80 2.05 -19.08 -0.11
CA TYR A 80 3.09 -19.91 0.51
C TYR A 80 2.86 -21.41 0.34
N SER A 81 1.62 -21.88 0.47
CA SER A 81 1.29 -23.30 0.30
C SER A 81 1.64 -23.81 -1.11
N LYS A 82 1.54 -22.95 -2.14
CA LYS A 82 1.87 -23.27 -3.52
C LYS A 82 3.36 -23.47 -3.78
N GLN A 83 4.22 -23.12 -2.83
CA GLN A 83 5.64 -23.50 -2.86
C GLN A 83 5.80 -25.02 -2.73
N LYS A 84 4.98 -25.66 -1.90
CA LYS A 84 5.05 -27.10 -1.61
C LYS A 84 4.17 -27.91 -2.55
N ASN A 85 2.96 -27.45 -2.82
CA ASN A 85 2.03 -28.11 -3.73
C ASN A 85 1.51 -27.14 -4.80
N ARG A 86 1.96 -27.31 -6.03
CA ARG A 86 1.58 -26.45 -7.16
C ARG A 86 0.24 -26.80 -7.78
N GLU A 87 -0.30 -27.97 -7.47
CA GLU A 87 -1.54 -28.43 -8.10
C GLU A 87 -2.71 -27.54 -7.70
N MET A 88 -3.62 -27.32 -8.65
CA MET A 88 -4.90 -26.68 -8.37
C MET A 88 -5.76 -27.65 -7.56
N THR A 89 -5.86 -27.39 -6.26
CA THR A 89 -6.71 -28.14 -5.33
C THR A 89 -7.94 -27.33 -4.90
N GLU A 90 -7.96 -26.05 -5.29
CA GLU A 90 -8.99 -25.09 -4.93
C GLU A 90 -10.22 -25.20 -5.83
N ASP A 91 -11.39 -25.09 -5.22
CA ASP A 91 -12.64 -24.88 -5.94
C ASP A 91 -12.68 -23.49 -6.59
N ALA A 92 -13.60 -23.32 -7.54
CA ALA A 92 -13.78 -22.06 -8.26
C ALA A 92 -14.11 -20.88 -7.33
N ALA A 93 -14.87 -21.11 -6.26
CA ALA A 93 -15.31 -20.08 -5.32
C ALA A 93 -14.14 -19.52 -4.49
N LYS A 94 -13.21 -20.38 -4.05
CA LYS A 94 -11.96 -19.98 -3.38
C LYS A 94 -11.07 -19.17 -4.31
N LEU A 95 -10.92 -19.60 -5.55
CA LEU A 95 -10.18 -18.82 -6.54
C LEU A 95 -10.82 -17.45 -6.80
N ASP A 96 -12.16 -17.35 -6.84
CA ASP A 96 -12.84 -16.06 -6.96
C ASP A 96 -12.60 -15.16 -5.74
N SER A 97 -12.55 -15.75 -4.55
CA SER A 97 -12.17 -15.02 -3.32
C SER A 97 -10.76 -14.45 -3.43
N TYR A 98 -9.78 -15.26 -3.84
CA TYR A 98 -8.41 -14.81 -4.04
C TYR A 98 -8.30 -13.72 -5.12
N LEU A 99 -9.01 -13.85 -6.23
CA LEU A 99 -9.06 -12.81 -7.27
C LEU A 99 -9.64 -11.49 -6.76
N LYS A 100 -10.69 -11.55 -5.93
CA LYS A 100 -11.26 -10.34 -5.31
C LYS A 100 -10.25 -9.66 -4.40
N THR A 101 -9.50 -10.43 -3.62
CA THR A 101 -8.45 -9.90 -2.74
C THR A 101 -7.29 -9.31 -3.55
N LEU A 102 -6.82 -10.00 -4.59
CA LEU A 102 -5.75 -9.54 -5.47
C LEU A 102 -6.08 -8.21 -6.16
N LYS A 103 -7.32 -8.04 -6.64
CA LYS A 103 -7.76 -6.77 -7.24
C LYS A 103 -7.74 -5.59 -6.28
N ARG A 104 -7.84 -5.83 -4.97
CA ARG A 104 -7.81 -4.77 -3.95
C ARG A 104 -6.38 -4.35 -3.59
N VAL A 105 -5.37 -5.14 -3.96
CA VAL A 105 -3.97 -4.88 -3.62
C VAL A 105 -3.48 -3.53 -4.16
N ASP A 106 -3.92 -3.13 -5.36
CA ASP A 106 -3.53 -1.90 -6.07
C ASP A 106 -3.81 -0.59 -5.28
N GLY A 107 -4.68 -0.63 -4.27
CA GLY A 107 -4.96 0.52 -3.40
C GLY A 107 -4.31 0.48 -2.02
N HIS A 108 -3.62 -0.61 -1.67
CA HIS A 108 -3.21 -0.87 -0.28
C HIS A 108 -1.74 -1.24 -0.13
N LEU A 109 -1.03 -1.53 -1.23
CA LEU A 109 0.39 -1.84 -1.24
C LEU A 109 1.16 -0.89 -2.16
N PRO A 110 2.47 -0.69 -1.93
CA PRO A 110 3.31 0.03 -2.88
C PRO A 110 3.45 -0.72 -4.22
N ASP A 111 3.60 0.02 -5.31
CA ASP A 111 3.58 -0.47 -6.70
C ASP A 111 4.51 -1.67 -6.97
N ASN A 112 5.67 -1.71 -6.31
CA ASN A 112 6.60 -2.83 -6.47
C ASN A 112 6.02 -4.14 -5.94
N LEU A 113 5.25 -4.10 -4.85
CA LEU A 113 4.52 -5.26 -4.33
C LEU A 113 3.31 -5.58 -5.21
N VAL A 114 2.56 -4.57 -5.66
CA VAL A 114 1.41 -4.76 -6.55
C VAL A 114 1.81 -5.59 -7.77
N LYS A 115 2.95 -5.25 -8.40
CA LYS A 115 3.50 -6.00 -9.54
C LYS A 115 3.81 -7.46 -9.22
N GLU A 116 4.20 -7.78 -7.99
CA GLU A 116 4.38 -9.18 -7.59
C GLU A 116 3.03 -9.90 -7.53
N PHE A 117 2.03 -9.29 -6.91
CA PHE A 117 0.67 -9.87 -6.85
C PHE A 117 0.02 -10.00 -8.23
N ASP A 118 0.34 -9.13 -9.19
CA ASP A 118 -0.11 -9.27 -10.58
C ASP A 118 0.41 -10.55 -11.25
N LYS A 119 1.60 -11.05 -10.88
CA LYS A 119 2.11 -12.33 -11.39
C LYS A 119 1.22 -13.48 -10.92
N VAL A 120 0.79 -13.44 -9.65
CA VAL A 120 -0.13 -14.43 -9.07
C VAL A 120 -1.50 -14.33 -9.75
N LEU A 121 -2.01 -13.12 -9.93
CA LEU A 121 -3.27 -12.85 -10.62
C LEU A 121 -3.26 -13.45 -12.03
N ASN A 122 -2.22 -13.15 -12.82
CA ASN A 122 -2.06 -13.65 -14.17
C ASN A 122 -2.03 -15.18 -14.21
N ASP A 123 -1.31 -15.81 -13.28
CA ASP A 123 -1.21 -17.26 -13.24
C ASP A 123 -2.56 -17.92 -12.88
N ILE A 124 -3.33 -17.34 -11.96
CA ILE A 124 -4.72 -17.79 -11.67
C ILE A 124 -5.60 -17.70 -12.93
N LEU A 125 -5.51 -16.60 -13.68
CA LEU A 125 -6.27 -16.42 -14.92
C LEU A 125 -5.88 -17.45 -15.98
N MET A 126 -4.58 -17.72 -16.13
CA MET A 126 -4.06 -18.72 -17.07
C MET A 126 -4.52 -20.13 -16.70
N VAL A 127 -4.42 -20.52 -15.42
CA VAL A 127 -4.88 -21.82 -14.94
C VAL A 127 -6.39 -21.99 -15.13
N ARG A 128 -7.18 -20.91 -14.96
CA ARG A 128 -8.61 -20.93 -15.24
C ARG A 128 -8.93 -21.12 -16.72
N ALA A 129 -8.24 -20.38 -17.60
CA ALA A 129 -8.44 -20.45 -19.04
C ALA A 129 -7.93 -21.77 -19.67
N SER A 130 -7.04 -22.50 -18.99
CA SER A 130 -6.54 -23.78 -19.46
C SER A 130 -7.65 -24.84 -19.54
N ASN A 131 -7.79 -25.47 -20.72
CA ASN A 131 -8.73 -26.55 -20.99
C ASN A 131 -8.20 -27.95 -20.59
N SER A 132 -6.95 -28.03 -20.12
CA SER A 132 -6.35 -29.30 -19.69
C SER A 132 -6.89 -29.72 -18.33
N ILE A 133 -7.58 -30.86 -18.29
CA ILE A 133 -8.16 -31.47 -17.07
C ILE A 133 -7.05 -32.10 -16.20
N TYR A 134 -5.92 -32.48 -16.78
CA TYR A 134 -4.98 -33.42 -16.16
C TYR A 134 -3.76 -32.79 -15.48
N SER A 135 -3.55 -31.47 -15.54
CA SER A 135 -2.43 -30.84 -14.84
C SER A 135 -2.55 -29.31 -14.72
N LYS A 136 -3.62 -28.82 -14.08
CA LYS A 136 -3.68 -27.39 -13.69
C LYS A 136 -2.70 -27.15 -12.53
N LYS A 137 -1.61 -26.46 -12.81
CA LYS A 137 -0.57 -26.13 -11.83
C LYS A 137 -0.28 -24.64 -11.85
N PHE A 138 0.00 -24.09 -10.67
CA PHE A 138 0.50 -22.74 -10.51
C PHE A 138 2.02 -22.73 -10.68
N GLU A 139 2.50 -21.81 -11.51
CA GLU A 139 3.91 -21.64 -11.85
C GLU A 139 4.51 -20.34 -11.30
N PHE A 140 3.70 -19.43 -10.76
CA PHE A 140 4.16 -18.13 -10.27
C PHE A 140 5.32 -18.22 -9.25
N LEU A 141 5.50 -19.33 -8.52
CA LEU A 141 6.63 -19.50 -7.59
C LEU A 141 7.86 -20.21 -8.19
N ASN A 142 7.70 -20.91 -9.31
CA ASN A 142 8.66 -21.90 -9.78
C ASN A 142 8.83 -21.91 -11.29
N THR A 143 8.65 -20.75 -11.91
CA THR A 143 8.99 -20.52 -13.30
C THR A 143 10.49 -20.25 -13.45
N SER A 144 11.06 -20.66 -14.58
CA SER A 144 12.46 -20.35 -14.94
C SER A 144 12.65 -18.88 -15.33
N ASP A 145 11.56 -18.19 -15.66
CA ASP A 145 11.55 -16.77 -15.97
C ASP A 145 11.47 -15.96 -14.67
N ASN A 146 12.60 -15.43 -14.23
CA ASN A 146 12.68 -14.59 -13.04
C ASN A 146 11.73 -13.38 -13.09
N ALA A 147 11.37 -12.88 -14.27
CA ALA A 147 10.42 -11.77 -14.39
C ALA A 147 8.99 -12.20 -14.04
N LYS A 148 8.63 -13.46 -14.26
CA LYS A 148 7.33 -14.05 -13.94
C LYS A 148 7.27 -14.69 -12.56
N ARG A 149 8.43 -14.89 -11.92
CA ARG A 149 8.54 -15.47 -10.59
C ARG A 149 8.13 -14.45 -9.53
N PHE A 150 7.22 -14.87 -8.66
CA PHE A 150 6.79 -14.16 -7.47
C PHE A 150 7.91 -14.13 -6.43
N ASN A 151 8.27 -12.92 -5.99
CA ASN A 151 9.34 -12.70 -5.03
C ASN A 151 8.80 -12.67 -3.59
N LEU A 152 8.81 -13.82 -2.92
CA LEU A 152 8.38 -13.94 -1.52
C LEU A 152 9.24 -13.09 -0.58
N GLU A 153 10.55 -13.03 -0.79
CA GLU A 153 11.49 -12.29 0.07
C GLU A 153 11.14 -10.79 0.10
N LEU A 154 10.72 -10.26 -1.05
CA LEU A 154 10.32 -8.86 -1.16
C LEU A 154 9.03 -8.58 -0.36
N ILE A 155 8.06 -9.49 -0.35
CA ILE A 155 6.86 -9.37 0.49
C ILE A 155 7.19 -9.52 1.98
N GLU A 156 8.01 -10.51 2.34
CA GLU A 156 8.45 -10.74 3.73
C GLU A 156 9.18 -9.53 4.28
N SER A 157 10.12 -8.97 3.49
CA SER A 157 10.87 -7.79 3.89
C SER A 157 9.98 -6.58 4.15
N PHE A 158 8.85 -6.46 3.44
CA PHE A 158 7.89 -5.39 3.67
C PHE A 158 7.02 -5.63 4.90
N LEU A 159 6.47 -6.85 5.05
CA LEU A 159 5.53 -7.18 6.13
C LEU A 159 6.21 -7.32 7.50
N LEU A 160 7.47 -7.78 7.53
CA LEU A 160 8.20 -8.03 8.78
C LEU A 160 9.08 -6.86 9.22
N ASN A 161 9.22 -5.81 8.39
CA ASN A 161 10.01 -4.64 8.71
C ASN A 161 9.09 -3.49 9.13
N ASP A 162 8.92 -3.33 10.44
CA ASP A 162 8.09 -2.29 11.06
C ASP A 162 8.42 -0.89 10.54
N TRP A 163 9.69 -0.60 10.27
CA TRP A 163 10.12 0.69 9.74
C TRP A 163 9.66 0.91 8.30
N THR A 164 9.70 -0.13 7.46
CA THR A 164 9.27 -0.04 6.05
C THR A 164 7.76 0.13 5.96
N LEU A 165 7.01 -0.60 6.78
CA LEU A 165 5.56 -0.50 6.86
C LEU A 165 5.13 0.88 7.40
N ASP A 166 5.72 1.34 8.51
CA ASP A 166 5.44 2.67 9.07
C ASP A 166 5.79 3.80 8.08
N LYS A 167 6.92 3.66 7.37
CA LYS A 167 7.30 4.62 6.33
C LYS A 167 6.29 4.65 5.19
N PHE A 168 5.83 3.50 4.69
CA PHE A 168 4.81 3.43 3.65
C PHE A 168 3.49 4.07 4.11
N LEU A 169 3.00 3.70 5.30
CA LEU A 169 1.79 4.26 5.89
C LEU A 169 1.86 5.79 6.06
N ARG A 170 3.04 6.32 6.43
CA ARG A 170 3.28 7.76 6.53
C ARG A 170 3.28 8.45 5.17
N VAL A 171 3.89 7.85 4.14
CA VAL A 171 3.96 8.42 2.79
C VAL A 171 2.57 8.43 2.15
N SER A 172 1.84 7.30 2.22
CA SER A 172 0.49 7.16 1.69
C SER A 172 -0.51 8.07 2.39
N GLY A 173 -0.40 8.23 3.72
CA GLY A 173 -1.25 9.15 4.47
C GLY A 173 -0.95 10.63 4.20
N ASN A 174 0.30 11.00 3.92
CA ASN A 174 0.69 12.41 3.74
C ASN A 174 0.54 12.93 2.29
N GLY A 175 -0.08 12.16 1.39
CA GLY A 175 -0.34 12.60 0.00
C GLY A 175 0.92 12.87 -0.84
N LEU A 176 2.09 12.38 -0.43
CA LEU A 176 3.35 12.55 -1.18
C LEU A 176 3.54 11.53 -2.31
N ILE A 177 2.49 10.77 -2.64
CA ILE A 177 2.40 10.09 -3.92
C ILE A 177 1.59 11.02 -4.82
N GLU A 178 2.28 11.73 -5.72
CA GLU A 178 1.67 12.03 -7.01
C GLU A 178 1.29 10.66 -7.59
N VAL A 179 0.04 10.26 -7.38
CA VAL A 179 -0.54 9.13 -8.12
C VAL A 179 -0.33 9.52 -9.57
N PRO A 180 0.43 8.75 -10.37
CA PRO A 180 0.54 9.04 -11.79
C PRO A 180 -0.89 9.10 -12.30
N LYS A 181 -1.33 10.26 -12.78
CA LYS A 181 -2.53 10.33 -13.62
C LYS A 181 -2.22 9.40 -14.78
N ILE A 182 -2.76 8.19 -14.74
CA ILE A 182 -2.79 7.31 -15.88
C ILE A 182 -3.55 8.10 -16.94
N SER A 183 -2.81 8.64 -17.90
CA SER A 183 -3.39 9.29 -19.06
C SER A 183 -4.21 8.24 -19.78
N SER A 184 -5.52 8.48 -19.92
CA SER A 184 -6.47 7.71 -20.70
C SER A 184 -6.05 7.50 -22.17
N SER A 185 -4.98 8.14 -22.63
CA SER A 185 -4.44 8.04 -23.99
C SER A 185 -3.78 6.69 -24.34
N LEU A 186 -3.61 5.77 -23.38
CA LEU A 186 -3.05 4.43 -23.66
C LEU A 186 -4.13 3.38 -23.97
N PHE A 187 -5.40 3.64 -23.64
CA PHE A 187 -6.52 2.76 -24.00
C PHE A 187 -7.10 3.08 -25.39
N GLU A 188 -6.99 4.32 -25.88
CA GLU A 188 -7.51 4.69 -27.21
C GLU A 188 -6.61 4.24 -28.38
N LYS A 189 -5.34 3.89 -28.12
CA LYS A 189 -4.42 3.40 -29.16
C LYS A 189 -4.56 1.91 -29.47
N LEU A 190 -5.20 1.13 -28.59
CA LEU A 190 -5.38 -0.32 -28.81
C LEU A 190 -6.77 -0.69 -29.34
N SER A 191 -7.69 0.28 -29.49
CA SER A 191 -9.03 0.07 -30.06
C SER A 191 -9.14 0.49 -31.54
N LYS A 192 -8.06 1.01 -32.15
CA LYS A 192 -8.07 1.48 -33.55
C LYS A 192 -7.27 0.61 -34.53
N ASP A 193 -6.58 -0.42 -34.04
CA ASP A 193 -5.78 -1.33 -34.88
C ASP A 193 -6.51 -2.67 -35.12
N SER A 194 -7.83 -2.71 -34.92
CA SER A 194 -8.67 -3.90 -35.14
C SER A 194 -9.90 -3.62 -36.02
N GLU A 195 -9.75 -2.75 -37.02
CA GLU A 195 -10.57 -2.71 -38.24
C GLU A 195 -9.70 -2.84 -39.49
#